data_AF-A0A392RCW6-F1
#
_entry.id   AF-A0A392RCW6-F1
#
_cell.length_a   1.000
_cell.length_b   1.000
_cell.length_c   1.000
_cell.angle_alpha   90.00
_cell.angle_beta   90.00
_cell.angle_gamma   90.00
#
_symmetry.space_group_name_H-M   'P 1'
#
loop_
_entity.id
_entity.type
_entity.pdbx_description
1 polymer ?
#
loop_
_entity_poly.entity_id
_entity_poly.type
_entity_poly.pdbx_seq_one_letter_code
_entity_poly.pdbx_strand_id
1 'polypeptide(L)'
;MVNEHLGSICNAHVVHADSSGYGALDEKCIHLAELAATAVDFPKTGKLVAMPPNLKPKLYPDFMGKEHHQSYMSKKILGRLYRQIKDAYNKDIDAPELN
;
A
#
# COMPACT_ATOMS: atom_id res chain seq x y z
N MET A 1 -21.38 3.14 6.81
CA MET A 1 -20.53 3.27 5.61
C MET A 1 -19.34 4.14 5.96
N VAL A 2 -18.27 3.53 6.47
CA VAL A 2 -17.07 4.23 6.89
C VAL A 2 -16.14 4.31 5.68
N ASN A 3 -16.18 5.46 5.00
CA ASN A 3 -15.15 6.02 4.12
C ASN A 3 -14.28 5.02 3.32
N GLU A 4 -14.86 4.33 2.32
CA GLU A 4 -14.11 3.49 1.37
C GLU A 4 -12.97 4.27 0.67
N HIS A 5 -13.10 5.58 0.57
CA HIS A 5 -12.12 6.46 -0.08
C HIS A 5 -10.83 6.59 0.73
N LEU A 6 -10.89 6.67 2.07
CA LEU A 6 -9.69 6.80 2.91
C LEU A 6 -8.76 5.60 2.75
N GLY A 7 -9.30 4.38 2.82
CA GLY A 7 -8.50 3.16 2.66
C GLY A 7 -7.84 3.08 1.28
N SER A 8 -8.56 3.46 0.23
CA SER A 8 -8.02 3.51 -1.13
C SER A 8 -6.90 4.54 -1.26
N ILE A 9 -7.09 5.74 -0.71
CA ILE A 9 -6.10 6.84 -0.71
C ILE A 9 -4.82 6.41 0.01
N CYS A 10 -4.93 5.82 1.21
CA CYS A 10 -3.79 5.34 1.97
C CYS A 10 -3.02 4.23 1.23
N ASN A 11 -3.74 3.28 0.62
CA ASN A 11 -3.12 2.23 -0.17
C ASN A 11 -2.37 2.79 -1.40
N ALA A 12 -2.94 3.78 -2.09
CA ALA A 12 -2.24 4.44 -3.18
C ALA A 12 -0.99 5.17 -2.69
N HIS A 13 -1.03 5.82 -1.52
CA HIS A 13 0.13 6.49 -0.96
C HIS A 13 1.27 5.50 -0.74
N VAL A 14 0.99 4.32 -0.17
CA VAL A 14 2.00 3.27 0.02
C VAL A 14 2.63 2.87 -1.31
N VAL A 15 1.82 2.68 -2.35
CA VAL A 15 2.30 2.26 -3.68
C VAL A 15 3.16 3.33 -4.35
N HIS A 16 2.75 4.60 -4.32
CA HIS A 16 3.53 5.70 -4.89
C HIS A 16 4.81 5.93 -4.10
N ALA A 17 4.74 5.85 -2.77
CA ALA A 17 5.91 6.00 -1.91
C ALA A 17 6.90 4.85 -2.11
N ASP A 18 6.44 3.62 -2.39
CA ASP A 18 7.33 2.50 -2.68
C ASP A 18 7.98 2.63 -4.07
N SER A 19 7.20 3.01 -5.10
CA SER A 19 7.70 3.10 -6.47
C SER A 19 8.56 4.34 -6.76
N SER A 20 8.38 5.44 -6.02
CA SER A 20 9.13 6.68 -6.24
C SER A 20 10.52 6.66 -5.61
N GLY A 21 11.50 7.23 -6.31
CA GLY A 21 12.84 7.52 -5.75
C GLY A 21 12.82 8.55 -4.63
N TYR A 22 11.83 9.45 -4.63
CA TYR A 22 11.62 10.46 -3.59
C TYR A 22 10.82 9.93 -2.38
N GLY A 23 10.32 8.69 -2.47
CA GLY A 23 9.56 8.08 -1.39
C GLY A 23 8.28 8.86 -1.07
N ALA A 24 8.02 9.08 0.22
CA ALA A 24 6.86 9.83 0.68
C ALA A 24 6.90 11.33 0.34
N LEU A 25 8.05 11.85 -0.10
CA LEU A 25 8.20 13.24 -0.55
C LEU A 25 7.83 13.44 -2.02
N ASP A 26 7.43 12.37 -2.74
CA ASP A 26 6.87 12.49 -4.08
C ASP A 26 5.59 13.35 -4.05
N GLU A 27 5.41 14.19 -5.06
CA GLU A 27 4.24 15.08 -5.17
C GLU A 27 2.92 14.31 -5.09
N LYS A 28 2.87 13.08 -5.62
CA LYS A 28 1.68 12.22 -5.53
C LYS A 28 1.40 11.80 -4.09
N CYS A 29 2.43 11.51 -3.31
CA CYS A 29 2.30 11.14 -1.90
C CYS A 29 1.82 12.33 -1.07
N ILE A 30 2.37 13.52 -1.31
CA ILE A 30 1.95 14.76 -0.64
C ILE A 30 0.46 15.02 -0.89
N HIS A 31 0.04 14.97 -2.16
CA HIS A 31 -1.38 15.15 -2.52
C HIS A 31 -2.27 14.06 -1.87
N LEU A 32 -1.86 12.79 -1.89
CA LEU A 32 -2.62 11.73 -1.22
C LEU A 32 -2.71 11.93 0.30
N ALA A 33 -1.66 12.48 0.93
CA ALA A 33 -1.68 12.80 2.36
C ALA A 33 -2.69 13.92 2.68
N GLU A 34 -2.78 14.95 1.85
CA GLU A 34 -3.78 16.03 1.99
C GLU A 34 -5.21 15.50 1.84
N LEU A 35 -5.44 14.61 0.86
CA LEU A 35 -6.73 13.95 0.67
C LEU A 35 -7.08 13.04 1.86
N ALA A 36 -6.11 12.30 2.40
CA ALA A 36 -6.30 11.45 3.57
C ALA A 36 -6.65 12.29 4.81
N ALA A 37 -5.96 13.43 5.03
CA ALA A 37 -6.27 14.34 6.12
C ALA A 37 -7.72 14.87 6.02
N THR A 38 -8.13 15.30 4.82
CA THR A 38 -9.50 15.77 4.58
C THR A 38 -10.54 14.65 4.79
N ALA A 39 -10.25 13.42 4.34
CA ALA A 39 -11.11 12.26 4.56
C ALA A 39 -11.33 11.95 6.05
N VAL A 40 -10.29 12.06 6.87
CA VAL A 40 -10.38 11.84 8.32
C VAL A 40 -11.22 12.91 9.01
N ASP A 41 -11.14 14.17 8.53
CA ASP A 41 -11.92 15.29 9.05
C ASP A 41 -13.35 15.36 8.47
N PHE A 42 -13.79 14.40 7.65
CA PHE A 42 -15.16 14.32 7.14
C PHE A 42 -16.24 14.42 8.22
N PRO A 43 -16.17 13.72 9.38
CA PRO A 43 -17.18 13.84 10.42
C PRO A 43 -17.33 15.25 10.99
N LYS A 44 -16.28 16.10 10.88
CA LYS A 44 -16.28 17.49 11.37
C LYS A 44 -16.70 18.48 10.28
N THR A 45 -16.29 18.24 9.04
CA THR A 45 -16.37 19.23 7.95
C THR A 45 -17.46 18.92 6.93
N GLY A 46 -17.96 17.68 6.88
CA GLY A 46 -18.87 17.19 5.85
C GLY A 46 -18.26 17.13 4.44
N LYS A 47 -16.96 17.40 4.27
CA LYS A 47 -16.31 17.44 2.96
C LYS A 47 -15.97 16.04 2.46
N LEU A 48 -16.70 15.58 1.44
CA LEU A 48 -16.41 14.32 0.78
C LEU A 48 -15.15 14.46 -0.09
N VAL A 49 -14.27 13.46 -0.03
CA VAL A 49 -13.13 13.33 -0.94
C VAL A 49 -13.21 12.02 -1.69
N ALA A 50 -12.79 12.06 -2.95
CA ALA A 50 -12.74 10.91 -3.83
C ALA A 50 -11.31 10.69 -4.31
N MET A 51 -10.99 9.44 -4.66
CA MET A 51 -9.69 9.08 -5.24
C MET A 51 -9.55 9.69 -6.65
N PRO A 52 -8.53 10.52 -6.91
CA PRO A 52 -8.24 11.01 -8.26
C PRO A 52 -7.83 9.84 -9.19
N PRO A 53 -8.39 9.73 -10.40
CA PRO A 53 -8.08 8.62 -11.32
C PRO A 53 -6.59 8.51 -11.68
N ASN A 54 -5.87 9.63 -11.74
CA ASN A 54 -4.43 9.69 -12.02
C ASN A 54 -3.56 9.21 -10.85
N LEU A 55 -4.10 9.20 -9.63
CA LEU A 55 -3.40 8.70 -8.43
C LEU A 55 -3.75 7.24 -8.13
N LYS A 56 -4.68 6.63 -8.86
CA LYS A 56 -5.03 5.22 -8.71
C LYS A 56 -3.90 4.32 -9.27
N PRO A 57 -3.24 3.49 -8.44
CA PRO A 57 -2.16 2.64 -8.92
C PRO A 57 -2.67 1.50 -9.81
N LYS A 58 -1.87 1.15 -10.82
CA LYS A 58 -2.12 0.03 -11.74
C LYS A 58 -1.39 -1.24 -11.33
N LEU A 59 -0.21 -1.09 -10.73
CA LEU A 59 0.60 -2.17 -10.19
C LEU A 59 0.88 -1.88 -8.72
N TYR A 60 1.01 -2.94 -7.92
CA TYR A 60 1.16 -2.89 -6.48
C TYR A 60 2.47 -3.57 -6.06
N PRO A 61 3.12 -3.13 -4.99
CA PRO A 61 4.28 -3.85 -4.48
C PRO A 61 3.85 -5.23 -3.96
N ASP A 62 4.73 -6.21 -4.13
CA ASP A 62 4.51 -7.61 -3.79
C ASP A 62 4.07 -7.85 -2.35
N PHE A 63 4.53 -7.01 -1.41
CA PHE A 63 4.11 -7.09 -0.01
C PHE A 63 2.64 -6.74 0.24
N MET A 64 1.91 -6.18 -0.74
CA MET A 64 0.47 -5.92 -0.64
C MET A 64 -0.41 -7.11 -1.07
N GLY A 65 0.18 -8.25 -1.43
CA GLY A 65 -0.54 -9.51 -1.65
C GLY A 65 -1.52 -9.50 -2.82
N LYS A 66 -1.26 -8.69 -3.87
CA LYS A 66 -2.02 -8.73 -5.11
C LYS A 66 -1.59 -9.91 -5.98
N GLU A 67 -2.40 -10.24 -6.98
CA GLU A 67 -2.04 -11.26 -7.97
C GLU A 67 -0.73 -10.91 -8.68
N HIS A 68 -0.04 -11.93 -9.20
CA HIS A 68 1.27 -11.75 -9.81
C HIS A 68 1.25 -10.76 -10.98
N HIS A 69 0.20 -10.79 -11.80
CA HIS A 69 0.04 -9.88 -12.95
C HIS A 69 -0.25 -8.42 -12.54
N GLN A 70 -0.62 -8.17 -11.28
CA GLN A 70 -0.89 -6.83 -10.73
C GLN A 70 0.22 -6.38 -9.77
N SER A 71 1.31 -7.15 -9.66
CA SER A 71 2.33 -6.94 -8.66
C SER A 71 3.71 -6.66 -9.25
N TYR A 72 4.53 -5.92 -8.53
CA TYR A 72 5.96 -5.76 -8.79
C TYR A 72 6.78 -6.07 -7.53
N MET A 73 8.01 -6.54 -7.71
CA MET A 73 8.90 -6.82 -6.58
C MET A 73 9.47 -5.51 -6.01
N SER A 74 9.07 -5.13 -4.79
CA SER A 74 9.62 -3.94 -4.14
C SER A 74 11.09 -4.16 -3.76
N LYS A 75 11.94 -3.19 -4.10
CA LYS A 75 13.38 -3.20 -3.74
C LYS A 75 13.66 -2.58 -2.37
N LYS A 76 12.64 -1.99 -1.73
CA LYS A 76 12.73 -1.28 -0.44
C LYS A 76 12.58 -2.23 0.74
N ILE A 77 12.75 -1.68 1.95
CA ILE A 77 12.82 -2.46 3.18
C ILE A 77 11.57 -3.30 3.42
N LEU A 78 10.37 -2.76 3.16
CA LEU A 78 9.11 -3.50 3.34
C LEU A 78 9.02 -4.72 2.44
N GLY A 79 9.39 -4.60 1.15
CA GLY A 79 9.45 -5.74 0.24
C GLY A 79 10.47 -6.79 0.67
N ARG A 80 11.65 -6.36 1.13
CA ARG A 80 12.69 -7.29 1.62
C ARG A 80 12.22 -8.07 2.85
N LEU A 81 11.65 -7.38 3.84
CA LEU A 81 11.13 -8.00 5.06
C LEU A 81 9.97 -8.95 4.75
N TYR A 82 9.03 -8.54 3.89
CA TYR A 82 7.91 -9.39 3.47
C TYR A 82 8.40 -10.72 2.89
N ARG A 83 9.36 -10.69 1.95
CA ARG A 83 9.88 -11.90 1.34
C ARG A 83 10.66 -12.77 2.33
N GLN A 84 11.48 -12.17 3.20
CA GLN A 84 12.20 -12.92 4.24
C GLN A 84 11.26 -13.66 5.18
N ILE A 85 10.20 -13.00 5.63
CA ILE A 85 9.21 -13.62 6.53
C ILE A 85 8.40 -14.68 5.79
N LYS A 86 7.98 -14.40 4.55
CA LYS A 86 7.25 -15.37 3.72
C LYS A 86 8.08 -16.63 3.45
N ASP A 87 9.35 -16.47 3.15
CA ASP A 87 10.27 -17.59 2.92
C ASP A 87 10.50 -18.42 4.19
N ALA A 88 10.61 -17.77 5.36
CA ALA A 88 10.72 -18.46 6.65
C ALA A 88 9.44 -19.24 6.97
N TYR A 89 8.28 -18.60 6.85
CA TYR A 89 6.98 -19.23 7.09
C TYR A 89 6.74 -20.45 6.19
N ASN A 90 7.09 -20.35 4.91
CA ASN A 90 6.97 -21.49 3.99
C ASN A 90 7.89 -22.65 4.38
N LYS A 91 9.12 -22.37 4.83
CA LYS A 91 10.04 -23.41 5.33
C LYS A 91 9.52 -24.10 6.59
N ASP A 92 8.82 -23.38 7.46
CA ASP A 92 8.23 -23.96 8.67
C ASP A 92 7.04 -24.87 8.34
N ILE A 93 6.26 -24.58 7.29
CA ILE A 93 5.19 -25.47 6.78
C ILE A 93 5.78 -26.73 6.14
N ASP A 94 6.88 -26.59 5.40
CA ASP A 94 7.51 -27.70 4.69
C ASP A 94 8.44 -28.54 5.59
N ALA A 95 8.60 -28.16 6.86
CA ALA A 95 9.37 -28.93 7.84
C ALA A 95 8.61 -30.22 8.19
N PRO A 96 9.21 -31.41 8.01
CA PRO A 96 8.56 -32.66 8.42
C PRO A 96 8.34 -32.63 9.93
N GLU A 97 7.12 -32.92 10.37
CA GLU A 97 6.82 -33.13 11.79
C GLU A 97 7.78 -34.20 12.34
N LEU A 98 8.65 -33.78 13.27
CA LEU A 98 9.52 -34.69 14.02
C LEU A 98 8.63 -35.59 14.88
N ASN A 99 8.40 -36.81 14.39
CA ASN A 99 7.85 -37.93 15.18
C ASN A 99 8.85 -38.41 16.23
#